data_AF-A0A9S4-F1
#
_entry.id   AF-A0A9S4-F1
#
_cell.length_a   1.000
_cell.length_b   1.000
_cell.length_c   1.000
_cell.angle_alpha   90.00
_cell.angle_beta   90.00
_cell.angle_gamma   90.00
#
_symmetry.space_group_name_H-M   'P 1'
#
loop_
_entity.id
_entity.type
_entity.pdbx_description
1 polymer ?
#
loop_
_entity_poly.entity_id
_entity_poly.type
_entity_poly.pdbx_seq_one_letter_code
_entity_poly.pdbx_strand_id
1 'polypeptide(L)' 'MLEALASLLASNKYFFDVNEPSWLDCKAFAVLAQFKYTPLQNEARVKQFMKDRTPNLMTFVTRMKEEFWSDWCTTSED' A
#
# COMPACT_ATOMS: atom_id res chain seq x y z
N MET A 1 12.27 8.40 -0.47
CA MET A 1 11.34 7.84 -1.48
C MET A 1 9.93 7.66 -0.93
N LEU A 2 9.73 6.86 0.13
CA LEU A 2 8.39 6.59 0.68
C LEU A 2 7.70 7.87 1.21
N GLU A 3 8.40 8.74 1.93
CA GLU A 3 7.82 10.03 2.37
C GLU A 3 7.39 10.90 1.17
N ALA A 4 8.12 10.88 0.06
CA ALA A 4 7.73 11.62 -1.16
C ALA A 4 6.48 11.03 -1.81
N LEU A 5 6.34 9.69 -1.85
CA LEU A 5 5.09 9.05 -2.28
C LEU A 5 3.94 9.38 -1.34
N ALA A 6 4.17 9.40 -0.03
CA ALA A 6 3.17 9.80 0.95
C ALA A 6 2.71 11.25 0.73
N SER A 7 3.64 12.17 0.49
CA SER A 7 3.32 13.56 0.16
C SER A 7 2.58 13.69 -1.18
N LEU A 8 2.97 12.92 -2.20
CA LEU A 8 2.33 12.95 -3.51
C LEU A 8 0.91 12.38 -3.50
N LEU A 9 0.69 11.30 -2.73
CA LEU A 9 -0.64 10.74 -2.53
C LEU A 9 -1.53 11.69 -1.72
N ALA A 10 -0.95 12.40 -0.75
CA ALA A 10 -1.66 13.29 0.16
C ALA A 10 -2.88 12.58 0.80
N SER A 11 -4.07 13.14 0.65
CA SER A 11 -5.37 12.57 1.09
C SER A 11 -6.15 11.90 -0.04
N ASN A 12 -5.56 11.76 -1.24
CA ASN A 12 -6.29 11.36 -2.44
C ASN A 12 -6.49 9.83 -2.49
N LYS A 13 -7.50 9.41 -3.26
CA LYS A 13 -7.74 7.98 -3.52
C LYS A 13 -6.63 7.38 -4.41
N TYR A 14 -6.18 8.12 -5.41
CA TYR A 14 -5.10 7.71 -6.31
C TYR A 14 -4.08 8.84 -6.44
N PHE A 15 -2.86 8.49 -6.86
CA PHE A 15 -1.83 9.49 -7.15
C PHE A 15 -2.35 10.48 -8.21
N PHE A 16 -2.02 11.77 -8.03
CA PHE A 16 -2.47 12.86 -8.91
C PHE A 16 -3.99 13.14 -8.94
N ASP A 17 -4.73 12.69 -7.93
CA ASP A 17 -6.16 13.01 -7.75
C ASP A 17 -7.03 12.62 -8.96
N VAL A 18 -6.82 11.40 -9.46
CA VAL A 18 -7.59 10.82 -10.55
C VAL A 18 -8.69 9.90 -10.03
N ASN A 19 -9.70 9.64 -10.86
CA ASN A 19 -10.84 8.79 -10.48
C ASN A 19 -10.57 7.29 -10.57
N GLU A 20 -9.59 6.88 -11.39
CA GLU A 20 -9.24 5.49 -11.67
C GLU A 20 -7.73 5.28 -11.43
N PRO A 21 -7.29 4.10 -10.97
CA PRO A 21 -5.89 3.87 -10.67
C PRO A 21 -5.02 4.01 -11.92
N SER A 22 -3.95 4.78 -11.80
CA SER A 22 -2.94 4.88 -12.84
C SER A 22 -1.93 3.73 -12.74
N TRP A 23 -1.05 3.62 -13.73
CA TRP A 23 0.07 2.70 -13.66
C TRP A 23 1.02 2.96 -12.47
N LEU A 24 1.11 4.22 -12.01
CA LEU A 24 1.87 4.56 -10.81
C LEU A 24 1.23 3.95 -9.56
N ASP A 25 -0.10 4.00 -9.44
CA ASP A 25 -0.84 3.39 -8.33
C ASP A 25 -0.60 1.88 -8.29
N CYS A 26 -0.70 1.20 -9.44
CA CYS A 26 -0.43 -0.24 -9.55
C CYS A 26 1.00 -0.60 -9.11
N LYS A 27 2.00 0.19 -9.54
CA LYS A 27 3.40 -0.04 -9.16
C LYS A 27 3.67 0.25 -7.69
N ALA A 28 3.13 1.35 -7.18
CA ALA A 28 3.23 1.70 -5.78
C ALA A 28 2.61 0.60 -4.92
N PHE A 29 1.43 0.11 -5.29
CA PHE A 29 0.79 -1.01 -4.62
C PHE A 29 1.68 -2.26 -4.63
N ALA A 30 2.19 -2.68 -5.79
CA ALA A 30 3.02 -3.88 -5.90
C ALA A 30 4.25 -3.85 -4.98
N VAL A 31 4.90 -2.69 -4.85
CA VAL A 31 6.06 -2.53 -3.95
C VAL A 31 5.61 -2.43 -2.48
N LEU A 32 4.60 -1.62 -2.19
CA LEU A 32 4.15 -1.35 -0.82
C LEU A 32 3.47 -2.56 -0.17
N ALA A 33 2.79 -3.40 -0.96
CA ALA A 33 2.22 -4.66 -0.51
C ALA A 33 3.30 -5.58 0.08
N GLN A 34 4.52 -5.57 -0.47
CA GLN A 34 5.63 -6.36 0.07
C GLN A 34 6.00 -5.92 1.49
N PHE A 35 6.01 -4.61 1.78
CA PHE A 35 6.28 -4.11 3.14
C PHE A 35 5.20 -4.49 4.15
N LYS A 36 3.98 -4.78 3.69
CA LYS A 36 2.83 -5.05 4.55
C LYS A 36 2.58 -6.54 4.76
N TYR A 37 2.66 -7.32 3.69
CA TYR A 37 2.17 -8.70 3.65
C TYR A 37 3.27 -9.75 3.50
N THR A 38 4.50 -9.36 3.21
CA THR A 38 5.62 -10.30 3.03
C THR A 38 6.54 -10.25 4.25
N PRO A 39 7.07 -11.40 4.72
CA PRO A 39 8.09 -11.43 5.76
C PRO A 39 9.35 -10.67 5.31
N LEU A 40 9.82 -9.71 6.12
CA LEU A 40 10.99 -8.91 5.80
C LEU A 40 12.05 -8.97 6.90
N GLN A 41 13.31 -8.88 6.49
CA GLN A 41 14.38 -8.60 7.44
C GLN A 41 14.17 -7.20 8.03
N ASN A 42 14.25 -7.07 9.37
CA ASN A 42 13.98 -5.83 10.11
C ASN A 42 12.53 -5.31 9.99
N GLU A 43 11.56 -6.21 9.80
CA GLU A 43 10.13 -5.90 9.66
C GLU A 43 9.62 -4.90 10.71
N ALA A 44 9.98 -5.07 11.99
CA ALA A 44 9.55 -4.17 13.07
C ALA A 44 9.95 -2.71 12.80
N ARG A 45 11.19 -2.47 12.35
CA ARG A 45 11.69 -1.13 12.03
C ARG A 45 10.98 -0.54 10.82
N VAL A 46 10.77 -1.35 9.78
CA VAL A 46 10.06 -0.91 8.56
C VAL A 46 8.61 -0.56 8.87
N LYS A 47 7.89 -1.44 9.59
CA LYS A 47 6.50 -1.20 9.99
C LYS A 47 6.36 0.02 10.88
N GLN A 48 7.29 0.24 11.82
CA GLN A 48 7.30 1.44 12.65
C GLN A 48 7.50 2.71 11.82
N PHE A 49 8.48 2.72 10.91
CA PHE A 49 8.69 3.86 9.99
C PHE A 49 7.44 4.13 9.15
N MET A 50 6.83 3.10 8.57
CA MET A 50 5.62 3.23 7.76
C MET A 50 4.45 3.80 8.55
N LYS A 51 4.29 3.37 9.81
CA LYS A 51 3.25 3.85 10.72
C LYS A 51 3.45 5.32 11.09
N ASP A 52 4.68 5.71 11.40
CA ASP A 52 4.97 7.04 11.93
C ASP A 52 5.11 8.11 10.85
N ARG A 53 5.59 7.73 9.66
CA ARG A 53 6.02 8.68 8.62
C ARG A 53 5.16 8.64 7.36
N THR A 54 4.55 7.50 7.06
CA THR A 54 3.79 7.31 5.81
C THR A 54 2.49 6.51 6.02
N PRO A 55 1.65 6.85 7.01
CA PRO A 55 0.46 6.06 7.33
C PRO A 55 -0.56 6.02 6.18
N ASN A 56 -0.65 7.07 5.37
CA ASN A 56 -1.54 7.13 4.21
C ASN A 56 -1.18 6.10 3.13
N LEU A 57 0.11 5.76 2.97
CA LEU A 57 0.52 4.67 2.08
C LEU A 57 0.04 3.30 2.57
N MET A 58 0.02 3.09 3.89
CA MET A 58 -0.49 1.84 4.46
C MET A 58 -2.00 1.69 4.28
N THR A 59 -2.74 2.80 4.34
CA THR A 59 -4.17 2.87 4.02
C THR A 59 -4.41 2.64 2.53
N PHE A 60 -3.62 3.28 1.66
CA PHE A 60 -3.66 3.08 0.21
C PHE A 60 -3.51 1.60 -0.15
N VAL A 61 -2.53 0.89 0.43
CA VAL A 61 -2.34 -0.55 0.18
C VAL A 61 -3.55 -1.38 0.60
N THR A 62 -4.12 -1.13 1.78
CA THR A 62 -5.33 -1.85 2.21
C THR A 62 -6.47 -1.63 1.21
N ARG A 63 -6.74 -0.37 0.84
CA ARG A 63 -7.81 -0.02 -0.09
C ARG A 63 -7.62 -0.68 -1.45
N MET A 64 -6.43 -0.57 -2.03
CA MET A 64 -6.11 -1.19 -3.32
C MET A 64 -6.33 -2.71 -3.28
N LYS A 65 -5.91 -3.38 -2.19
CA LYS A 65 -6.17 -4.81 -2.01
C LYS A 65 -7.67 -5.10 -2.01
N GLU A 66 -8.43 -4.40 -1.17
CA GLU A 66 -9.88 -4.63 -1.00
C GLU A 66 -10.70 -4.31 -2.25
N GLU A 67 -10.29 -3.28 -3.02
CA GLU A 67 -11.01 -2.84 -4.22
C GLU A 67 -10.80 -3.77 -5.42
N PHE A 68 -9.62 -4.37 -5.56
CA PHE A 68 -9.25 -5.13 -6.76
C PHE A 68 -9.09 -6.64 -6.55
N TRP A 69 -9.06 -7.13 -5.31
CA TRP A 69 -8.91 -8.55 -4.99
C TRP A 69 -9.87 -8.99 -3.88
N SER A 70 -11.13 -9.23 -4.25
CA SER A 70 -12.17 -9.72 -3.35
C SER A 70 -11.89 -11.12 -2.79
N ASP A 71 -11.04 -11.89 -3.45
CA ASP A 71 -10.66 -13.27 -3.13
C ASP A 71 -9.32 -13.40 -2.40
N TRP A 72 -8.66 -12.30 -2.02
CA TRP A 72 -7.30 -12.35 -1.44
C TRP A 72 -7.17 -13.24 -0.18
N CYS A 73 -8.26 -13.54 0.51
CA CYS A 73 -8.26 -14.41 1.71
C CYS A 73 -8.85 -15.82 1.48
N THR A 74 -9.18 -16.25 0.26
CA THR A 74 -9.92 -17.52 0.02
C THR A 74 -9.07 -18.79 0.02
N THR A 75 -7.81 -18.77 0.47
CA THR A 75 -7.16 -20.04 0.87
C THR A 75 -7.62 -20.42 2.27
N SER A 76 -8.90 -20.80 2.39
CA SER A 76 -9.27 -21.79 3.40
C SER A 76 -8.54 -23.07 3.02
N GLU A 77 -7.70 -23.55 3.94
CA GLU A 77 -7.08 -24.87 3.86
C GLU A 77 -8.20 -25.92 3.76
N ASP A 78 -8.36 -26.51 2.57
CA ASP A 78 -9.00 -27.82 2.36
C ASP A 78 -7.90 -28.89 2.21
#